data_AF-A0A9X4SAP2-F1
#
_entry.id   AF-A0A9X4SAP2-F1
#
_cell.length_a   1.000
_cell.length_b   1.000
_cell.length_c   1.000
_cell.angle_alpha   90.00
_cell.angle_beta   90.00
_cell.angle_gamma   90.00
#
_symmetry.space_group_name_H-M   'P 1'
#
loop_
_entity.id
_entity.type
_entity.pdbx_description
1 polymer ?
#
loop_
_entity_poly.entity_id
_entity_poly.type
_entity_poly.pdbx_seq_one_letter_code
_entity_poly.pdbx_strand_id
1 'polypeptide(L)'
;MILYEYPLNERIRTYLRLEQLFRRLAELVPRSHALDHHYAIQTIFEIMDVASRADMKSDVLKDIDRQKQQLNSYRGNPAIAEQVLDGVIAQLDDCFTQLNQLVGKTGQSLTENDWLMSIRSRIGIPGGTCEFDLPAYFDWQHHSTEQRQADLQRWAEPLAPLAESIVLLLKMLRDSGSPQKVVAPAGQFQQNLPQGRSFQLLRLRIDPSQGLIPEISGNRLLLSVRLMRKGDDDRLHLAQEDATFELTLCA
;
A
#
# COMPACT_ATOMS: atom_id res chain seq x y z
N MET A 1 -15.47 -1.65 -13.65
CA MET A 1 -14.07 -1.94 -14.02
C MET A 1 -13.32 -2.43 -12.78
N ILE A 2 -12.55 -3.51 -12.89
CA ILE A 2 -11.59 -3.94 -11.87
C ILE A 2 -10.27 -3.20 -12.11
N LEU A 3 -9.63 -2.70 -11.05
CA LEU A 3 -8.32 -2.05 -11.10
C LEU A 3 -7.23 -3.02 -10.61
N TYR A 4 -6.21 -3.22 -11.44
CA TYR A 4 -4.98 -3.94 -11.10
C TYR A 4 -3.81 -2.96 -11.08
N GLU A 5 -3.05 -2.96 -9.98
CA GLU A 5 -1.86 -2.12 -9.84
C GLU A 5 -0.61 -3.01 -9.78
N TYR A 6 0.39 -2.69 -10.60
CA TYR A 6 1.65 -3.43 -10.68
C TYR A 6 2.84 -2.51 -10.41
N PRO A 7 3.63 -2.76 -9.34
CA PRO A 7 4.82 -1.97 -9.04
C PRO A 7 5.97 -2.33 -9.99
N LEU A 8 6.58 -1.32 -10.61
CA LEU A 8 7.74 -1.49 -11.51
C LEU A 8 9.08 -1.47 -10.76
N ASN A 9 9.07 -1.26 -9.44
CA ASN A 9 10.25 -1.35 -8.58
C ASN A 9 9.88 -1.81 -7.15
N GLU A 10 10.88 -2.24 -6.37
CA GLU A 10 10.67 -2.78 -5.01
C GLU A 10 10.16 -1.72 -4.02
N ARG A 11 10.53 -0.44 -4.23
CA ARG A 11 10.10 0.66 -3.36
C ARG A 11 8.58 0.84 -3.43
N ILE A 12 8.02 0.97 -4.64
CA ILE A 12 6.57 1.06 -4.84
C ILE A 12 5.87 -0.24 -4.42
N ARG A 13 6.49 -1.41 -4.64
CA ARG A 13 5.94 -2.68 -4.13
C ARG A 13 5.76 -2.65 -2.61
N THR A 14 6.73 -2.11 -1.90
CA THR A 14 6.68 -1.98 -0.45
C THR A 14 5.62 -0.97 -0.01
N TYR A 15 5.50 0.17 -0.69
CA TYR A 15 4.45 1.17 -0.41
C TYR A 15 3.04 0.61 -0.64
N LEU A 16 2.81 -0.13 -1.73
CA LEU A 16 1.51 -0.75 -1.99
C LEU A 16 1.16 -1.82 -0.95
N ARG A 17 2.15 -2.61 -0.48
CA ARG A 17 1.95 -3.57 0.62
C ARG A 17 1.56 -2.84 1.91
N LEU A 18 2.29 -1.79 2.28
CA LEU A 18 2.00 -1.00 3.48
C LEU A 18 0.62 -0.33 3.38
N GLU A 19 0.28 0.27 2.24
CA GLU A 19 -1.05 0.85 2.01
C GLU A 19 -2.17 -0.18 2.23
N GLN A 20 -2.01 -1.40 1.70
CA GLN A 20 -2.98 -2.47 1.91
C GLN A 20 -3.12 -2.85 3.39
N LEU A 21 -2.00 -2.95 4.11
CA LEU A 21 -2.00 -3.26 5.54
C LEU A 21 -2.66 -2.13 6.36
N PHE A 22 -2.37 -0.86 6.05
CA PHE A 22 -3.02 0.27 6.71
C PHE A 22 -4.52 0.32 6.45
N ARG A 23 -4.98 0.04 5.22
CA ARG A 23 -6.41 -0.08 4.93
C ARG A 23 -7.07 -1.19 5.72
N ARG A 24 -6.43 -2.37 5.78
CA ARG A 24 -6.93 -3.50 6.58
C ARG A 24 -7.02 -3.14 8.06
N LEU A 25 -6.01 -2.45 8.60
CA LEU A 25 -6.04 -1.98 10.00
C LEU A 25 -7.19 -1.00 10.23
N ALA A 26 -7.34 0.00 9.37
CA ALA A 26 -8.41 1.00 9.45
C ALA A 26 -9.81 0.38 9.37
N GLU A 27 -9.97 -0.75 8.67
CA GLU A 27 -11.22 -1.50 8.62
C GLU A 27 -11.46 -2.36 9.86
N LEU A 28 -10.42 -2.96 10.44
CA LEU A 28 -10.54 -3.90 11.57
C LEU A 28 -10.67 -3.19 12.92
N VAL A 29 -9.99 -2.06 13.13
CA VAL A 29 -10.01 -1.31 14.39
C VAL A 29 -11.42 -0.88 14.83
N PRO A 30 -12.31 -0.35 13.97
CA PRO A 30 -13.64 0.08 14.40
C PRO A 30 -14.66 -1.06 14.53
N ARG A 31 -14.32 -2.32 14.20
CA ARG A 31 -15.21 -3.46 14.38
C ARG A 31 -15.38 -3.78 15.87
N SER A 32 -16.29 -4.69 16.21
CA SER A 32 -16.62 -5.00 17.60
C SER A 32 -16.12 -6.37 18.07
N HIS A 33 -15.99 -7.32 17.14
CA HIS A 33 -15.72 -8.70 17.48
C HIS A 33 -14.23 -8.90 17.84
N ALA A 34 -13.95 -9.66 18.90
CA ALA A 34 -12.59 -9.93 19.35
C ALA A 34 -11.72 -10.60 18.27
N LEU A 35 -12.33 -11.42 17.39
CA LEU A 35 -11.65 -12.02 16.24
C LEU A 35 -11.16 -10.97 15.22
N ASP A 36 -11.95 -9.92 14.96
CA ASP A 36 -11.49 -8.84 14.07
C ASP A 36 -10.29 -8.11 14.69
N HIS A 37 -10.34 -7.90 16.01
CA HIS A 37 -9.27 -7.27 16.77
C HIS A 37 -8.00 -8.13 16.86
N HIS A 38 -8.12 -9.45 16.84
CA HIS A 38 -6.98 -10.36 16.65
C HIS A 38 -6.26 -10.06 15.34
N TYR A 39 -7.00 -9.98 14.24
CA TYR A 39 -6.42 -9.64 12.94
C TYR A 39 -5.92 -8.19 12.86
N ALA A 40 -6.49 -7.26 13.65
CA ALA A 40 -5.96 -5.90 13.79
C ALA A 40 -4.56 -5.92 14.43
N ILE A 41 -4.38 -6.65 15.53
CA ILE A 41 -3.06 -6.85 16.18
C ILE A 41 -2.08 -7.51 15.21
N GLN A 42 -2.49 -8.58 14.51
CA GLN A 42 -1.66 -9.21 13.50
C GLN A 42 -1.24 -8.23 12.41
N THR A 43 -2.15 -7.35 11.98
CA THR A 43 -1.86 -6.32 10.98
C THR A 43 -0.83 -5.32 11.46
N ILE A 44 -0.89 -4.89 12.72
CA ILE A 44 0.14 -4.04 13.33
C ILE A 44 1.51 -4.71 13.23
N PHE A 45 1.61 -6.01 13.56
CA PHE A 45 2.89 -6.73 13.47
C PHE A 45 3.39 -6.88 12.02
N GLU A 46 2.51 -7.15 11.07
CA GLU A 46 2.87 -7.21 9.65
C GLU A 46 3.37 -5.84 9.14
N ILE A 47 2.77 -4.73 9.58
CA ILE A 47 3.26 -3.37 9.28
C ILE A 47 4.67 -3.18 9.85
N MET A 48 4.89 -3.56 11.11
CA MET A 48 6.20 -3.46 11.76
C MET A 48 7.27 -4.29 11.02
N ASP A 49 6.93 -5.50 10.57
CA ASP A 49 7.85 -6.37 9.82
C ASP A 49 8.24 -5.76 8.47
N VAL A 50 7.29 -5.15 7.76
CA VAL A 50 7.57 -4.49 6.47
C VAL A 50 8.36 -3.19 6.69
N ALA A 51 7.99 -2.38 7.68
CA ALA A 51 8.62 -1.09 7.94
C ALA A 51 10.03 -1.21 8.56
N SER A 52 10.36 -2.32 9.21
CA SER A 52 11.65 -2.53 9.88
C SER A 52 12.76 -3.08 8.97
N ARG A 53 12.41 -3.72 7.85
CA ARG A 53 13.35 -4.38 6.92
C ARG A 53 14.15 -3.42 6.05
N ALA A 54 13.64 -2.21 5.83
CA ALA A 54 14.33 -1.14 5.13
C ALA A 54 14.36 0.10 6.04
N ASP A 55 15.26 1.05 5.81
CA ASP A 55 15.17 2.37 6.44
C ASP A 55 13.99 3.16 5.83
N MET A 56 12.78 2.67 6.12
CA MET A 56 11.52 3.08 5.51
C MET A 56 11.25 4.56 5.77
N LYS A 57 11.52 5.00 7.00
CA LYS A 57 11.43 6.41 7.39
C LYS A 57 12.30 7.28 6.49
N SER A 58 13.58 6.95 6.35
CA SER A 58 14.53 7.72 5.53
C SER A 58 14.14 7.73 4.05
N ASP A 59 13.69 6.59 3.52
CA ASP A 59 13.25 6.47 2.13
C ASP A 59 12.01 7.32 1.83
N VAL A 60 11.02 7.28 2.72
CA VAL A 60 9.79 8.09 2.59
C VAL A 60 10.11 9.58 2.73
N LEU A 61 10.95 9.99 3.68
CA LEU A 61 11.38 11.39 3.82
C LEU A 61 12.07 11.91 2.55
N LYS A 62 12.97 11.11 1.95
CA LYS A 62 13.63 11.47 0.68
C LYS A 62 12.66 11.58 -0.48
N ASP A 63 11.66 10.70 -0.55
CA ASP A 63 10.65 10.76 -1.60
C ASP A 63 9.72 11.97 -1.43
N ILE A 64 9.34 12.31 -0.20
CA ILE A 64 8.60 13.54 0.13
C ILE A 64 9.38 14.78 -0.33
N ASP A 65 10.67 14.88 0.03
CA ASP A 65 11.51 16.01 -0.39
C ASP A 65 11.66 16.10 -1.92
N ARG A 66 11.79 14.95 -2.60
CA ARG A 66 11.84 14.93 -4.07
C ARG A 66 10.54 15.45 -4.67
N GLN A 67 9.39 15.03 -4.16
CA GLN A 67 8.08 15.52 -4.64
C GLN A 67 7.92 17.01 -4.37
N LYS A 68 8.33 17.50 -3.19
CA LYS A 68 8.32 18.93 -2.88
C LYS A 68 9.19 19.74 -3.84
N GLN A 69 10.40 19.28 -4.15
CA GLN A 69 11.29 19.96 -5.10
C GLN A 69 10.66 20.03 -6.50
N GLN A 70 10.07 18.93 -6.97
CA GLN A 70 9.36 18.89 -8.24
C GLN A 70 8.17 19.85 -8.26
N LEU A 71 7.33 19.84 -7.24
CA LEU A 71 6.17 20.73 -7.15
C LEU A 71 6.58 22.20 -7.05
N ASN A 72 7.64 22.54 -6.33
CA ASN A 72 8.14 23.92 -6.28
C ASN A 72 8.63 24.43 -7.63
N SER A 73 9.11 23.56 -8.53
CA SER A 73 9.50 23.96 -9.90
C SER A 73 8.32 24.47 -10.75
N TYR A 74 7.09 24.19 -10.32
CA TYR A 74 5.87 24.66 -10.97
C TYR A 74 5.42 26.06 -10.52
N ARG A 75 6.03 26.64 -9.48
CA ARG A 75 5.72 28.01 -9.04
C ARG A 75 5.97 29.01 -10.16
N GLY A 76 5.07 29.98 -10.30
CA GLY A 76 5.13 31.00 -11.37
C GLY A 76 4.67 30.51 -12.75
N ASN A 77 4.25 29.26 -12.92
CA ASN A 77 3.64 28.80 -14.16
C ASN A 77 2.18 29.32 -14.26
N PRO A 78 1.82 30.12 -15.29
CA PRO A 78 0.48 30.68 -15.43
C PRO A 78 -0.64 29.64 -15.59
N ALA A 79 -0.31 28.41 -15.99
CA ALA A 79 -1.28 27.33 -16.16
C ALA A 79 -1.62 26.57 -14.86
N ILE A 80 -0.99 26.94 -13.74
CA ILE A 80 -1.10 26.22 -12.47
C ILE A 80 -1.78 27.10 -11.43
N ALA A 81 -2.80 26.54 -10.76
CA ALA A 81 -3.48 27.19 -9.66
C ALA A 81 -2.57 27.18 -8.42
N GLU A 82 -1.95 28.32 -8.12
CA GLU A 82 -0.94 28.44 -7.05
C GLU A 82 -1.51 28.07 -5.67
N GLN A 83 -2.77 28.41 -5.38
CA GLN A 83 -3.43 28.03 -4.13
C GLN A 83 -3.52 26.50 -3.94
N VAL A 84 -3.76 25.75 -5.02
CA VAL A 84 -3.81 24.28 -4.96
C VAL A 84 -2.42 23.71 -4.76
N LEU A 85 -1.43 24.28 -5.45
CA LEU A 85 -0.02 23.90 -5.31
C LEU A 85 0.47 24.10 -3.86
N ASP A 86 0.18 25.26 -3.28
CA ASP A 86 0.51 25.59 -1.89
C ASP A 86 -0.12 24.60 -0.91
N GLY A 87 -1.40 24.24 -1.11
CA GLY A 87 -2.09 23.26 -0.28
C GLY A 87 -1.46 21.87 -0.33
N VAL A 88 -1.01 21.41 -1.50
CA VAL A 88 -0.33 20.10 -1.63
C VAL A 88 1.07 20.14 -1.01
N ILE A 89 1.81 21.24 -1.19
CA ILE A 89 3.13 21.42 -0.57
C ILE A 89 3.01 21.43 0.96
N ALA A 90 2.00 22.11 1.52
CA ALA A 90 1.74 22.12 2.95
C ALA A 90 1.46 20.70 3.50
N GLN A 91 0.65 19.89 2.80
CA GLN A 91 0.42 18.49 3.20
C GLN A 91 1.72 17.66 3.22
N LEU A 92 2.60 17.88 2.25
CA LEU A 92 3.92 17.24 2.20
C LEU A 92 4.82 17.70 3.36
N ASP A 93 4.80 18.98 3.70
CA ASP A 93 5.55 19.55 4.84
C ASP A 93 5.06 19.01 6.18
N ASP A 94 3.75 18.87 6.35
CA ASP A 94 3.15 18.28 7.55
C ASP A 94 3.54 16.81 7.69
N CYS A 95 3.40 16.02 6.62
CA CYS A 95 3.83 14.62 6.59
C CYS A 95 5.33 14.48 6.89
N PHE A 96 6.16 15.33 6.29
CA PHE A 96 7.61 15.34 6.54
C PHE A 96 7.89 15.61 8.02
N THR A 97 7.28 16.65 8.58
CA THR A 97 7.51 17.09 9.95
C THR A 97 7.11 16.01 10.94
N GLN A 98 5.89 15.47 10.83
CA GLN A 98 5.40 14.42 11.70
C GLN A 98 6.26 13.16 11.62
N LEU A 99 6.59 12.70 10.40
CA LEU A 99 7.41 11.52 10.20
C LEU A 99 8.83 11.73 10.74
N ASN A 100 9.41 12.92 10.54
CA ASN A 100 10.76 13.24 11.01
C ASN A 100 10.85 13.29 12.54
N GLN A 101 9.80 13.79 13.21
CA GLN A 101 9.71 13.85 14.68
C GLN A 101 9.63 12.48 15.35
N LEU A 102 9.22 11.41 14.65
CA LEU A 102 9.22 10.07 15.22
C LEU A 102 10.63 9.64 15.64
N VAL A 103 10.81 9.26 16.90
CA VAL A 103 12.10 8.80 17.41
C VAL A 103 12.30 7.34 17.03
N GLY A 104 13.46 7.02 16.47
CA GLY A 104 13.83 5.66 16.08
C GLY A 104 13.10 5.15 14.83
N LYS A 105 12.93 3.82 14.77
CA LYS A 105 12.25 3.14 13.66
C LYS A 105 10.73 3.25 13.81
N THR A 106 10.00 3.16 12.71
CA THR A 106 8.53 3.10 12.77
C THR A 106 8.08 1.90 13.62
N GLY A 107 7.21 2.16 14.60
CA GLY A 107 6.75 1.14 15.54
C GLY A 107 7.76 0.76 16.63
N GLN A 108 8.86 1.50 16.81
CA GLN A 108 9.85 1.22 17.88
C GLN A 108 9.19 1.19 19.26
N SER A 109 8.31 2.14 19.58
CA SER A 109 7.58 2.17 20.85
C SER A 109 6.72 0.91 21.10
N LEU A 110 6.25 0.24 20.03
CA LEU A 110 5.49 -1.00 20.15
C LEU A 110 6.39 -2.19 20.48
N THR A 111 7.69 -2.12 20.16
CA THR A 111 8.66 -3.16 20.54
C THR A 111 9.00 -3.13 22.03
N GLU A 112 8.76 -2.00 22.70
CA GLU A 112 8.95 -1.82 24.14
C GLU A 112 7.70 -2.27 24.93
N ASN A 113 6.63 -2.67 24.26
CA ASN A 113 5.42 -3.21 24.88
C ASN A 113 5.54 -4.74 25.03
N ASP A 114 5.90 -5.18 26.24
CA ASP A 114 6.08 -6.61 26.57
C ASP A 114 4.82 -7.44 26.28
N TRP A 115 3.63 -6.88 26.52
CA TRP A 115 2.37 -7.58 26.27
C TRP A 115 2.16 -7.83 24.78
N LEU A 116 2.35 -6.82 23.92
CA LEU A 116 2.28 -6.98 22.46
C LEU A 116 3.35 -7.94 21.96
N MET A 117 4.58 -7.84 22.47
CA MET A 117 5.68 -8.71 22.03
C MET A 117 5.48 -10.16 22.46
N SER A 118 4.83 -10.41 23.60
CA SER A 118 4.42 -11.76 24.01
C SER A 118 3.49 -12.40 22.97
N ILE A 119 2.49 -11.67 22.47
CA ILE A 119 1.56 -12.13 21.44
C ILE A 119 2.30 -12.35 20.12
N ARG A 120 3.13 -11.38 19.72
CA ARG A 120 3.90 -11.45 18.45
C ARG A 120 4.77 -12.69 18.37
N SER A 121 5.36 -13.12 19.49
CA SER A 121 6.21 -14.32 19.54
C SER A 121 5.46 -15.63 19.25
N ARG A 122 4.13 -15.63 19.43
CA ARG A 122 3.28 -16.82 19.31
C ARG A 122 2.36 -16.80 18.09
N ILE A 123 1.98 -15.62 17.59
CA ILE A 123 0.95 -15.47 16.55
C ILE A 123 1.33 -16.12 15.21
N GLY A 124 2.61 -16.33 14.94
CA GLY A 124 3.10 -17.07 13.76
C GLY A 124 3.05 -18.59 13.91
N ILE A 125 2.81 -19.12 15.12
CA ILE A 125 2.68 -20.55 15.38
C ILE A 125 1.23 -20.95 15.11
N PRO A 126 0.96 -21.99 14.29
CA PRO A 126 -0.40 -22.48 14.09
C PRO A 126 -1.05 -22.83 15.45
N GLY A 127 -2.14 -22.13 15.79
CA GLY A 127 -2.81 -22.30 17.08
C GLY A 127 -2.06 -21.72 18.30
N GLY A 128 -1.02 -20.90 18.10
CA GLY A 128 -0.20 -20.36 19.21
C GLY A 128 -0.88 -19.28 20.04
N THR A 129 -2.07 -18.81 19.66
CA THR A 129 -2.82 -17.78 20.38
C THR A 129 -3.99 -18.33 21.19
N CYS A 130 -3.95 -19.63 21.54
CA CYS A 130 -4.91 -20.26 22.42
C CYS A 130 -4.82 -19.72 23.86
N GLU A 131 -5.90 -19.87 24.61
CA GLU A 131 -6.07 -19.37 25.98
C GLU A 131 -5.07 -19.94 26.99
N PHE A 132 -4.61 -21.17 26.78
CA PHE A 132 -3.63 -21.82 27.65
C PHE A 132 -2.19 -21.36 27.39
N ASP A 133 -1.90 -20.84 26.19
CA ASP A 133 -0.57 -20.31 25.83
C ASP A 133 -0.46 -18.80 26.10
N LEU A 134 -1.56 -18.06 25.91
CA LEU A 134 -1.64 -16.61 26.12
C LEU A 134 -2.87 -16.22 26.97
N PRO A 135 -2.91 -16.56 28.27
CA PRO A 135 -4.05 -16.27 29.13
C PRO A 135 -4.35 -14.78 29.26
N ALA A 136 -3.32 -13.92 29.30
CA ALA A 136 -3.49 -12.47 29.37
C ALA A 136 -4.05 -11.87 28.07
N TYR A 137 -3.75 -12.48 26.92
CA TYR A 137 -4.34 -12.08 25.64
C TYR A 137 -5.80 -12.53 25.55
N PHE A 138 -6.08 -13.75 26.01
CA PHE A 138 -7.45 -14.27 26.08
C PHE A 138 -8.33 -13.43 27.01
N ASP A 139 -7.82 -12.97 28.16
CA ASP A 139 -8.51 -12.01 29.03
C ASP A 139 -8.85 -10.71 28.28
N TRP A 140 -7.88 -10.12 27.57
CA TRP A 140 -8.10 -8.91 26.76
C TRP A 140 -9.19 -9.10 25.69
N GLN A 141 -9.28 -10.28 25.09
CA GLN A 141 -10.36 -10.60 24.15
C GLN A 141 -11.77 -10.54 24.78
N HIS A 142 -11.89 -10.61 26.10
CA HIS A 142 -13.17 -10.52 26.84
C HIS A 142 -13.49 -9.13 27.37
N HIS A 143 -12.59 -8.15 27.20
CA HIS A 143 -12.86 -6.77 27.60
C HIS A 143 -14.05 -6.18 26.82
N SER A 144 -14.50 -4.98 27.19
CA SER A 144 -15.51 -4.30 26.37
C SER A 144 -14.96 -3.99 24.97
N THR A 145 -15.86 -3.87 23.99
CA THR A 145 -15.48 -3.46 22.63
C THR A 145 -14.72 -2.14 22.65
N GLU A 146 -15.22 -1.18 23.43
CA GLU A 146 -14.69 0.18 23.55
C GLU A 146 -13.27 0.17 24.11
N GLN A 147 -12.98 -0.67 25.11
CA GLN A 147 -11.63 -0.83 25.65
C GLN A 147 -10.67 -1.40 24.60
N ARG A 148 -11.06 -2.48 23.90
CA ARG A 148 -10.20 -3.07 22.87
C ARG A 148 -9.94 -2.08 21.71
N GLN A 149 -10.96 -1.32 21.29
CA GLN A 149 -10.81 -0.31 20.24
C GLN A 149 -9.86 0.81 20.66
N ALA A 150 -9.96 1.30 21.89
CA ALA A 150 -9.06 2.32 22.43
C ALA A 150 -7.61 1.82 22.48
N ASP A 151 -7.40 0.57 22.90
CA ASP A 151 -6.08 -0.06 22.88
C ASP A 151 -5.50 -0.15 21.46
N LEU A 152 -6.30 -0.65 20.51
CA LEU A 152 -5.89 -0.76 19.11
C LEU A 152 -5.56 0.60 18.48
N GLN A 153 -6.35 1.63 18.76
CA GLN A 153 -6.10 3.00 18.29
C GLN A 153 -4.76 3.52 18.84
N ARG A 154 -4.53 3.36 20.15
CA ARG A 154 -3.27 3.74 20.81
C ARG A 154 -2.08 3.00 20.22
N TRP A 155 -2.21 1.71 19.89
CA TRP A 155 -1.12 0.94 19.27
C TRP A 155 -0.92 1.28 17.78
N ALA A 156 -1.95 1.76 17.09
CA ALA A 156 -1.85 2.21 15.70
C ALA A 156 -1.27 3.62 15.55
N GLU A 157 -1.44 4.48 16.57
CA GLU A 157 -1.03 5.90 16.55
C GLU A 157 0.44 6.11 16.13
N PRO A 158 1.44 5.36 16.63
CA PRO A 158 2.84 5.55 16.22
C PRO A 158 3.13 5.20 14.75
N LEU A 159 2.17 4.58 14.05
CA LEU A 159 2.27 4.18 12.65
C LEU A 159 1.62 5.21 11.71
N ALA A 160 0.79 6.12 12.23
CA ALA A 160 -0.02 7.06 11.44
C ALA A 160 0.83 7.98 10.54
N PRO A 161 1.94 8.60 11.01
CA PRO A 161 2.73 9.48 10.14
C PRO A 161 3.32 8.77 8.92
N LEU A 162 3.68 7.49 9.07
CA LEU A 162 4.12 6.68 7.94
C LEU A 162 2.96 6.36 6.98
N ALA A 163 1.80 6.01 7.52
CA ALA A 163 0.61 5.71 6.73
C ALA A 163 0.18 6.91 5.87
N GLU A 164 0.06 8.09 6.48
CA GLU A 164 -0.34 9.33 5.82
C GLU A 164 0.65 9.71 4.70
N SER A 165 1.95 9.64 5.01
CA SER A 165 3.02 9.89 4.04
C SER A 165 2.96 8.96 2.82
N ILE A 166 2.78 7.66 3.04
CA ILE A 166 2.70 6.67 1.96
C ILE A 166 1.44 6.87 1.12
N VAL A 167 0.29 7.11 1.76
CA VAL A 167 -0.97 7.38 1.06
C VAL A 167 -0.84 8.62 0.18
N LEU A 168 -0.23 9.69 0.69
CA LEU A 168 -0.02 10.92 -0.05
C LEU A 168 0.94 10.71 -1.25
N LEU A 169 2.08 10.04 -1.04
CA LEU A 169 3.04 9.71 -2.10
C LEU A 169 2.41 8.85 -3.20
N LEU A 170 1.67 7.79 -2.82
CA LEU A 170 0.99 6.92 -3.79
C LEU A 170 -0.13 7.65 -4.53
N LYS A 171 -0.85 8.57 -3.88
CA LYS A 171 -1.84 9.42 -4.54
C LYS A 171 -1.19 10.26 -5.64
N MET A 172 -0.12 10.99 -5.31
CA MET A 172 0.60 11.80 -6.31
C MET A 172 1.17 10.95 -7.45
N LEU A 173 1.72 9.77 -7.15
CA LEU A 173 2.18 8.84 -8.17
C LEU A 173 1.04 8.40 -9.08
N ARG A 174 -0.12 8.04 -8.52
CA ARG A 174 -1.30 7.63 -9.29
C ARG A 174 -1.83 8.76 -10.19
N ASP A 175 -1.67 10.00 -9.76
CA ASP A 175 -2.11 11.20 -10.48
C ASP A 175 -1.10 11.65 -11.56
N SER A 176 0.14 11.13 -11.56
CA SER A 176 1.18 11.48 -12.55
C SER A 176 1.00 10.80 -13.92
N GLY A 177 0.06 9.86 -14.03
CA GLY A 177 -0.23 9.11 -15.25
C GLY A 177 -1.60 9.46 -15.84
N SER A 178 -1.72 9.37 -17.16
CA SER A 178 -2.99 9.53 -17.87
C SER A 178 -3.47 8.18 -18.45
N PRO A 179 -4.76 7.85 -18.33
CA PRO A 179 -5.29 6.61 -18.88
C PRO A 179 -5.29 6.61 -20.41
N GLN A 180 -4.91 5.48 -20.99
CA GLN A 180 -4.91 5.22 -22.42
C GLN A 180 -5.69 3.94 -22.68
N LYS A 181 -6.61 3.97 -23.66
CA LYS A 181 -7.26 2.75 -24.13
C LYS A 181 -6.30 1.97 -25.00
N VAL A 182 -6.12 0.70 -24.67
CA VAL A 182 -5.23 -0.21 -25.40
C VAL A 182 -6.00 -1.47 -25.79
N VAL A 183 -5.58 -2.08 -26.90
CA VAL A 183 -6.08 -3.36 -27.37
C VAL A 183 -4.96 -4.39 -27.20
N ALA A 184 -5.32 -5.56 -26.68
CA ALA A 184 -4.45 -6.74 -26.60
C ALA A 184 -4.93 -7.79 -27.61
N PRO A 185 -4.33 -7.85 -28.81
CA PRO A 185 -4.65 -8.87 -29.78
C PRO A 185 -4.35 -10.27 -29.21
N ALA A 186 -5.29 -11.20 -29.37
CA ALA A 186 -5.19 -12.56 -28.84
C ALA A 186 -4.68 -12.60 -27.37
N GLY A 187 -5.28 -11.75 -26.53
CA GLY A 187 -4.99 -11.67 -25.09
C GLY A 187 -3.58 -11.17 -24.73
N GLN A 188 -2.81 -10.62 -25.66
CA GLN A 188 -1.42 -10.20 -25.40
C GLN A 188 -1.17 -8.74 -25.75
N PHE A 189 -0.45 -8.05 -24.87
CA PHE A 189 -0.01 -6.68 -25.10
C PHE A 189 1.44 -6.49 -24.62
N GLN A 190 2.22 -5.77 -25.41
CA GLN A 190 3.59 -5.39 -25.08
C GLN A 190 3.86 -3.96 -25.51
N GLN A 191 4.60 -3.23 -24.67
CA GLN A 191 4.94 -1.84 -24.92
C GLN A 191 6.35 -1.54 -24.42
N ASN A 192 7.20 -0.99 -25.29
CA ASN A 192 8.49 -0.46 -24.90
C ASN A 192 8.30 0.83 -24.08
N LEU A 193 9.05 0.95 -22.99
CA LEU A 193 9.07 2.13 -22.14
C LEU A 193 10.09 3.14 -22.68
N PRO A 194 9.70 4.42 -22.87
CA PRO A 194 10.59 5.48 -23.31
C PRO A 194 11.87 5.60 -22.48
N GLN A 195 13.02 5.75 -23.14
CA GLN A 195 14.28 6.06 -22.47
C GLN A 195 14.21 7.47 -21.84
N GLY A 196 14.77 7.63 -20.63
CA GLY A 196 14.80 8.90 -19.91
C GLY A 196 13.58 9.19 -19.03
N ARG A 197 12.51 8.39 -19.10
CA ARG A 197 11.39 8.45 -18.15
C ARG A 197 11.30 7.17 -17.33
N SER A 198 11.46 7.30 -16.02
CA SER A 198 11.38 6.15 -15.10
C SER A 198 9.95 5.97 -14.61
N PHE A 199 9.21 5.03 -15.19
CA PHE A 199 7.91 4.63 -14.67
C PHE A 199 8.05 3.78 -13.41
N GLN A 200 7.14 3.96 -12.47
CA GLN A 200 7.19 3.30 -11.17
C GLN A 200 5.95 2.45 -10.86
N LEU A 201 4.81 2.79 -11.47
CA LEU A 201 3.56 2.08 -11.27
C LEU A 201 2.81 1.95 -12.58
N LEU A 202 2.25 0.76 -12.81
CA LEU A 202 1.27 0.52 -13.84
C LEU A 202 -0.09 0.32 -13.21
N ARG A 203 -1.12 0.91 -13.81
CA ARG A 203 -2.53 0.72 -13.43
C ARG A 203 -3.31 0.22 -14.64
N LEU A 204 -3.98 -0.91 -14.52
CA LEU A 204 -4.78 -1.53 -15.57
C LEU A 204 -6.23 -1.61 -15.10
N ARG A 205 -7.16 -1.04 -15.87
CA ARG A 205 -8.60 -1.16 -15.64
C ARG A 205 -9.25 -2.00 -16.73
N ILE A 206 -9.91 -3.06 -16.34
CA ILE A 206 -10.59 -3.99 -17.26
C ILE A 206 -12.02 -4.25 -16.81
N ASP A 207 -12.90 -4.56 -17.75
CA ASP A 207 -14.30 -4.85 -17.47
C ASP A 207 -14.43 -6.25 -16.85
N PRO A 208 -14.97 -6.40 -15.62
CA PRO A 208 -15.17 -7.71 -15.01
C PRO A 208 -16.03 -8.66 -15.85
N SER A 209 -16.94 -8.15 -16.68
CA SER A 209 -17.80 -8.98 -17.53
C SER A 209 -17.01 -9.77 -18.59
N GLN A 210 -15.78 -9.34 -18.91
CA GLN A 210 -14.89 -10.09 -19.81
C GLN A 210 -14.35 -11.36 -19.16
N GLY A 211 -14.32 -11.45 -17.82
CA GLY A 211 -13.78 -12.62 -17.12
C GLY A 211 -12.27 -12.83 -17.31
N LEU A 212 -11.55 -11.76 -17.66
CA LEU A 212 -10.12 -11.77 -17.93
C LEU A 212 -9.31 -11.32 -16.72
N ILE A 213 -8.18 -11.98 -16.49
CA ILE A 213 -7.26 -11.78 -15.38
C ILE A 213 -5.90 -11.37 -15.94
N PRO A 214 -5.39 -10.17 -15.65
CA PRO A 214 -4.11 -9.72 -16.20
C PRO A 214 -2.92 -10.30 -15.42
N GLU A 215 -2.05 -11.02 -16.14
CA GLU A 215 -0.67 -11.29 -15.72
C GLU A 215 0.23 -10.19 -16.26
N ILE A 216 0.78 -9.38 -15.35
CA ILE A 216 1.59 -8.20 -15.69
C ILE A 216 3.04 -8.50 -15.35
N SER A 217 3.93 -8.22 -16.29
CA SER A 217 5.37 -8.27 -16.09
C SER A 217 6.01 -7.03 -16.71
N GLY A 218 7.10 -6.56 -16.13
CA GLY A 218 7.77 -5.39 -16.66
C GLY A 218 9.14 -5.17 -16.04
N ASN A 219 9.99 -4.50 -16.81
CA ASN A 219 11.28 -4.00 -16.38
C ASN A 219 11.43 -2.53 -16.84
N ARG A 220 12.64 -1.97 -16.76
CA ARG A 220 12.89 -0.56 -17.13
C ARG A 220 12.71 -0.26 -18.64
N LEU A 221 12.66 -1.28 -19.48
CA LEU A 221 12.66 -1.15 -20.95
C LEU A 221 11.33 -1.61 -21.57
N LEU A 222 10.67 -2.61 -20.98
CA LEU A 222 9.52 -3.26 -21.58
C LEU A 222 8.47 -3.57 -20.53
N LEU A 223 7.22 -3.37 -20.91
CA LEU A 223 6.04 -3.87 -20.24
C LEU A 223 5.38 -4.99 -21.08
N SER A 224 4.90 -6.03 -20.42
CA SER A 224 4.06 -7.07 -21.01
C SER A 224 2.84 -7.37 -20.14
N VAL A 225 1.67 -7.46 -20.78
CA VAL A 225 0.40 -7.90 -20.19
C VAL A 225 -0.09 -9.12 -20.95
N ARG A 226 -0.39 -10.20 -20.23
CA ARG A 226 -1.06 -11.39 -20.74
C ARG A 226 -2.42 -11.52 -20.05
N LEU A 227 -3.48 -11.59 -20.82
CA LEU A 227 -4.84 -11.74 -20.31
C LEU A 227 -5.17 -13.22 -20.22
N MET A 228 -5.43 -13.67 -19.01
CA MET A 228 -5.70 -15.06 -18.68
C MET A 228 -7.18 -15.25 -18.36
N ARG A 229 -7.69 -16.47 -18.51
CA ARG A 229 -9.03 -16.87 -18.07
C ARG A 229 -8.90 -18.12 -17.22
N LYS A 230 -9.63 -18.18 -16.11
CA LYS A 230 -9.70 -19.39 -15.29
C LYS A 230 -10.56 -20.43 -16.02
N GLY A 231 -9.96 -21.58 -16.34
CA GLY A 231 -10.66 -22.73 -16.92
C GLY A 231 -11.34 -23.59 -15.87
N ASP A 232 -12.13 -24.56 -16.33
CA ASP A 232 -12.84 -25.53 -15.48
C ASP A 232 -11.88 -26.49 -14.73
N ASP A 233 -10.63 -26.56 -15.17
CA ASP A 233 -9.54 -27.32 -14.54
C ASP A 233 -8.84 -26.54 -13.41
N ASP A 234 -9.43 -25.42 -12.97
CA ASP A 234 -8.90 -24.48 -11.99
C ASP A 234 -7.55 -23.83 -12.40
N ARG A 235 -7.15 -23.91 -13.67
CA ARG A 235 -5.92 -23.30 -14.18
C ARG A 235 -6.17 -22.02 -14.96
N LEU A 236 -5.15 -21.17 -15.02
CA LEU A 236 -5.15 -19.97 -15.87
C LEU A 236 -4.68 -20.33 -17.28
N HIS A 237 -5.54 -20.07 -18.26
CA HIS A 237 -5.24 -20.25 -19.68
C HIS A 237 -5.17 -18.89 -20.37
N LEU A 238 -4.27 -18.76 -21.35
CA LEU A 238 -4.15 -17.52 -22.12
C LEU A 238 -5.41 -17.32 -22.97
N ALA A 239 -6.05 -16.15 -22.82
CA ALA A 239 -7.18 -15.77 -23.63
C ALA A 239 -6.75 -15.65 -25.11
N GLN A 240 -7.58 -16.17 -26.01
CA GLN A 240 -7.33 -16.16 -27.46
C GLN A 240 -8.12 -15.06 -28.19
N GLU A 241 -8.87 -14.25 -27.43
CA GLU A 241 -9.71 -13.18 -27.95
C GLU A 241 -9.01 -11.82 -27.83
N ASP A 242 -9.39 -10.90 -28.71
CA ASP A 242 -8.97 -9.51 -28.60
C ASP A 242 -9.71 -8.85 -27.44
N ALA A 243 -8.97 -8.15 -26.60
CA ALA A 243 -9.53 -7.47 -25.43
C ALA A 243 -9.09 -6.01 -25.37
N THR A 244 -9.99 -5.16 -24.89
CA THR A 244 -9.71 -3.73 -24.67
C THR A 244 -9.72 -3.43 -23.19
N PHE A 245 -8.72 -2.66 -22.74
CA PHE A 245 -8.61 -2.19 -21.36
C PHE A 245 -7.99 -0.79 -21.30
N GLU A 246 -8.07 -0.14 -20.15
CA GLU A 246 -7.35 1.12 -19.90
C GLU A 246 -6.04 0.84 -19.19
N LEU A 247 -4.96 1.40 -19.71
CA LEU A 247 -3.63 1.35 -19.14
C LEU A 247 -3.20 2.76 -18.71
N THR A 248 -2.64 2.88 -17.51
CA THR A 248 -2.02 4.12 -17.03
C THR A 248 -0.62 3.81 -16.55
N LEU A 249 0.37 4.53 -17.07
CA LEU A 249 1.75 4.48 -16.63
C LEU A 249 2.08 5.72 -15.79
N CYS A 250 2.44 5.49 -14.53
CA CYS A 250 2.74 6.50 -13.54
C CYS A 250 4.26 6.58 -13.33
N ALA A 251 4.81 7.80 -13.34
CA ALA A 251 6.24 8.09 -13.18
C ALA A 251 6.50 8.91 -11.91
#